data_AF-A0A941Y8X0-F1
#
_entry.id   AF-A0A941Y8X0-F1
#
_cell.length_a   1.000
_cell.length_b   1.000
_cell.length_c   1.000
_cell.angle_alpha   90.00
_cell.angle_beta   90.00
_cell.angle_gamma   90.00
#
_symmetry.space_group_name_H-M   'P 1'
#
loop_
_entity.id
_entity.type
_entity.pdbx_description
1 polymer ?
#
loop_
_entity_poly.entity_id
_entity_poly.type
_entity_poly.pdbx_seq_one_letter_code
_entity_poly.pdbx_strand_id
1 'polypeptide(L)' 'MLNTGRTRTTKPLTVHKLIRDHCPEFKTSRTQWYRLYHGERAPRVDEVYCVAKVFGVSPRYFLPDTTD' A
#
# COMPACT_ATOMS: atom_id res chain seq x y z
N MET A 1 20.34 1.64 -11.51
CA MET A 1 19.21 2.27 -10.78
C MET A 1 19.81 3.21 -9.72
N LEU A 2 19.50 4.51 -9.78
CA LEU A 2 20.10 5.51 -8.90
C LEU A 2 19.52 5.39 -7.47
N ASN A 3 20.25 4.67 -6.61
CA ASN A 3 19.97 4.57 -5.18
C ASN A 3 20.42 5.87 -4.49
N THR A 4 19.60 6.92 -4.56
CA THR A 4 19.93 8.25 -4.00
C THR A 4 19.66 8.37 -2.50
N GLY A 5 19.25 7.28 -1.82
CA GLY A 5 18.89 7.30 -0.39
C GLY A 5 17.71 8.22 -0.05
N ARG A 6 17.06 8.84 -1.05
CA ARG A 6 15.91 9.73 -0.88
C ARG A 6 14.62 8.93 -1.02
N THR A 7 13.93 8.75 0.10
CA THR A 7 12.55 8.26 0.11
C THR A 7 11.67 9.26 -0.62
N ARG A 8 11.13 8.87 -1.78
CA ARG A 8 10.14 9.68 -2.49
C ARG A 8 8.77 9.44 -1.86
N THR A 9 8.24 10.45 -1.19
CA THR A 9 6.89 10.41 -0.63
C THR A 9 5.85 10.56 -1.74
N THR A 10 4.88 9.65 -1.77
CA THR A 10 3.72 9.73 -2.68
C THR A 10 2.49 10.16 -1.88
N LYS A 11 1.65 11.02 -2.46
CA LYS A 11 0.40 11.45 -1.82
C LYS A 11 -0.54 10.25 -1.63
N PRO A 12 -1.24 10.10 -0.48
CA PRO A 12 -2.17 9.00 -0.25
C PRO A 12 -3.21 8.85 -1.36
N LEU A 13 -3.75 9.98 -1.84
CA LEU A 13 -4.73 9.98 -2.93
C LEU A 13 -4.17 9.45 -4.26
N THR A 14 -2.87 9.63 -4.52
CA THR A 14 -2.24 9.06 -5.72
C THR A 14 -2.20 7.54 -5.63
N VAL A 15 -1.83 7.00 -4.46
CA VAL A 15 -1.83 5.55 -4.23
C VAL A 15 -3.25 4.98 -4.34
N HIS A 16 -4.25 5.67 -3.77
CA HIS A 16 -5.67 5.26 -3.90
C HIS A 16 -6.11 5.13 -5.37
N LYS A 17 -5.73 6.08 -6.23
CA LYS A 17 -6.02 6.03 -7.67
C LYS A 17 -5.33 4.85 -8.34
N LEU A 18 -4.04 4.65 -8.07
CA LEU A 18 -3.27 3.52 -8.63
C LEU A 18 -3.88 2.17 -8.23
N ILE A 19 -4.29 2.01 -6.97
CA ILE A 19 -4.94 0.78 -6.50
C ILE A 19 -6.24 0.53 -7.26
N ARG A 20 -7.09 1.54 -7.42
CA ARG A 20 -8.35 1.40 -8.15
C ARG A 20 -8.13 1.01 -9.61
N ASP A 21 -7.07 1.54 -10.23
CA ASP A 21 -6.78 1.30 -11.65
C ASP A 21 -6.15 -0.10 -11.87
N HIS A 22 -5.34 -0.61 -10.92
CA HIS A 22 -4.66 -1.90 -11.03
C HIS A 22 -5.36 -3.09 -10.34
N CYS A 23 -6.27 -2.80 -9.41
CA CYS A 23 -7.04 -3.76 -8.61
C CYS A 23 -8.51 -3.32 -8.54
N PRO A 24 -9.24 -3.26 -9.67
CA PRO A 24 -10.63 -2.78 -9.71
C PRO A 24 -11.61 -3.63 -8.90
N GLU A 25 -11.29 -4.91 -8.67
CA GLU A 25 -12.00 -5.83 -7.78
C GLU A 25 -11.96 -5.37 -6.31
N PHE A 26 -10.93 -4.61 -5.94
CA PHE A 26 -10.73 -4.12 -4.60
C PHE A 26 -11.49 -2.81 -4.37
N LYS A 27 -12.73 -2.95 -3.88
CA LYS A 27 -13.59 -1.79 -3.57
C LYS A 27 -13.13 -1.12 -2.27
N THR A 28 -12.34 -0.06 -2.39
CA THR A 28 -11.95 0.78 -1.25
C THR A 28 -12.39 2.22 -1.42
N SER A 29 -13.08 2.74 -0.41
CA SER A 29 -13.47 4.15 -0.37
C SER A 29 -12.27 5.03 -0.01
N ARG A 30 -12.28 6.29 -0.46
CA ARG A 30 -11.25 7.26 -0.08
C ARG A 30 -11.12 7.39 1.43
N THR A 31 -12.24 7.43 2.16
CA THR A 31 -12.24 7.52 3.62
C THR A 31 -11.56 6.31 4.27
N GLN A 32 -11.87 5.09 3.84
CA GLN A 32 -11.21 3.89 4.38
C GLN A 32 -9.71 3.88 4.09
N TRP A 33 -9.30 4.34 2.90
CA TRP A 33 -7.91 4.48 2.54
C TRP A 33 -7.15 5.46 3.45
N TYR A 34 -7.76 6.62 3.74
CA TYR A 34 -7.15 7.59 4.66
C TYR A 34 -7.06 7.05 6.10
N ARG A 35 -8.06 6.32 6.59
CA ARG A 35 -7.98 5.64 7.90
C ARG A 35 -6.82 4.65 7.96
N LEU A 36 -6.61 3.88 6.89
CA LEU A 36 -5.46 2.99 6.78
C LEU A 36 -4.14 3.76 6.78
N TYR A 37 -4.04 4.83 5.98
CA TYR A 37 -2.84 5.68 5.91
C TYR A 37 -2.48 6.35 7.25
N HIS A 38 -3.48 6.75 8.04
CA HIS A 38 -3.28 7.35 9.36
C HIS A 38 -3.10 6.32 10.49
N GLY A 39 -3.14 5.02 10.19
CA GLY A 39 -3.02 3.96 11.20
C GLY A 39 -4.26 3.81 12.10
N GLU A 40 -5.38 4.42 11.74
CA GLU A 40 -6.65 4.34 12.47
C GLU A 40 -7.37 2.99 12.26
N ARG A 41 -6.90 2.20 11.30
CA ARG A 41 -7.43 0.87 10.98
C ARG A 41 -6.30 -0.05 10.51
N ALA A 42 -6.33 -1.31 10.94
CA ALA A 42 -5.46 -2.35 10.41
C ALA A 42 -5.76 -2.65 8.92
N PRO A 43 -4.73 -2.92 8.10
CA PRO A 43 -4.91 -3.42 6.75
C PRO A 43 -5.53 -4.81 6.76
N ARG A 44 -6.42 -5.06 5.79
CA ARG A 44 -6.85 -6.42 5.43
C ARG A 44 -5.78 -7.07 4.55
N VAL A 45 -5.84 -8.39 4.44
CA VAL A 45 -4.90 -9.15 3.61
C VAL A 45 -4.99 -8.72 2.13
N ASP A 46 -6.20 -8.61 1.57
CA ASP A 46 -6.43 -8.16 0.18
C ASP A 46 -5.81 -6.78 -0.11
N GLU A 47 -5.88 -5.86 0.85
CA GLU A 47 -5.23 -4.54 0.78
C GLU A 47 -3.72 -4.64 0.64
N VAL A 48 -3.09 -5.48 1.47
CA VAL A 48 -1.64 -5.69 1.44
C VAL A 48 -1.22 -6.22 0.07
N TYR A 49 -1.93 -7.20 -0.48
CA TYR A 49 -1.63 -7.75 -1.81
C TYR A 49 -1.80 -6.70 -2.92
N CYS A 50 -2.86 -5.89 -2.88
CA CYS A 50 -3.09 -4.85 -3.88
C CYS A 50 -2.01 -3.76 -3.85
N VAL A 51 -1.64 -3.29 -2.65
CA VAL A 51 -0.56 -2.32 -2.47
C VAL A 51 0.76 -2.90 -2.96
N ALA A 52 1.08 -4.13 -2.56
CA ALA A 52 2.29 -4.83 -3.00
C ALA A 52 2.40 -4.91 -4.52
N LYS A 53 1.29 -5.26 -5.20
CA LYS A 53 1.20 -5.30 -6.66
C LYS A 53 1.44 -3.95 -7.32
N VAL A 54 0.81 -2.87 -6.81
CA VAL A 54 1.00 -1.50 -7.35
C VAL A 54 2.45 -1.04 -7.26
N PHE A 55 3.14 -1.40 -6.17
CA PHE A 55 4.53 -1.00 -5.94
C PHE A 55 5.57 -2.01 -6.48
N GLY A 56 5.13 -3.15 -7.04
CA GLY A 56 6.01 -4.18 -7.57
C GLY A 56 6.88 -4.85 -6.49
N VAL A 57 6.38 -4.95 -5.25
CA VAL A 57 7.08 -5.56 -4.11
C VAL A 57 6.38 -6.84 -3.66
N SER A 58 7.09 -7.69 -2.91
CA SER A 58 6.49 -8.85 -2.26
C SER A 58 5.54 -8.39 -1.14
N PRO A 59 4.33 -8.98 -0.98
CA PRO A 59 3.46 -8.73 0.17
C PRO A 59 4.14 -8.96 1.53
N ARG A 60 5.16 -9.82 1.57
CA ARG A 60 5.98 -10.07 2.77
C ARG A 60 6.72 -8.82 3.26
N TYR A 61 6.95 -7.83 2.39
CA TYR A 61 7.55 -6.54 2.76
C TYR A 61 6.79 -5.81 3.87
N PHE A 62 5.48 -6.08 4.00
CA PHE A 62 4.62 -5.47 5.02
C PHE A 62 4.54 -6.29 6.32
N LEU A 63 5.19 -7.45 6.35
CA LEU A 63 5.28 -8.28 7.54
C LEU A 63 6.61 -7.98 8.25
N PRO A 64 6.66 -8.09 9.58
CA PRO A 64 7.92 -8.06 10.29
C PRO A 64 8.83 -9.17 9.75
N ASP A 65 10.13 -8.92 9.71
CA ASP A 65 11.10 -10.00 9.60
C ASP A 65 10.81 -10.94 10.78
N THR A 66 10.56 -12.21 10.49
CA THR A 66 10.25 -13.22 11.51
C THR A 66 11.30 -13.15 12.60
N THR A 67 10.89 -12.71 13.80
CA THR A 67 11.67 -12.90 15.01
C THR A 67 11.70 -14.40 15.28
N ASP A 68 12.88 -14.93 15.58
CA ASP A 68 13.05 -16.24 16.23
C ASP A 68 12.18 -16.36 17.49
#